data_AF-A0A2D4PQM8-F1
#
_entry.id   AF-A0A2D4PQM8-F1
#
_cell.length_a   1.000
_cell.length_b   1.000
_cell.length_c   1.000
_cell.angle_alpha   90.00
_cell.angle_beta   90.00
_cell.angle_gamma   90.00
#
_symmetry.space_group_name_H-M   'P 1'
#
loop_
_entity.id
_entity.type
_entity.pdbx_description
1 polymer ?
#
loop_
_entity_poly.entity_id
_entity_poly.type
_entity_poly.pdbx_seq_one_letter_code
_entity_poly.pdbx_strand_id
1 'polypeptide(L)'
;EKEQILSSDDYGKDLTSIVRLLSKHKAFEDEMSGRSGHFQQAIKEGEDMIAENHFGSEKIRERISDIQNQWANLEQLFSIRKKRLEEASLLHQFQADADDIDAWMLDILKIVSSNDVGHDEYSTQSLVKKHKDVAEEIASYRSIIDSLHEQAKALPQEYAESVDVQSRLSGIEERYKEVAELTRLRKQALQDTLALYKMFSEADACELWIDEKEQWLNNMEIPEKLEDLEVIQHRFESLEPEMNSQASRVAVVNQIARQLIHNGHPNEKEIKAQQDKLNTR
;
A
#
# COMPACT_ATOMS: atom_id res chain seq x y z
N GLU A 1 -32.54 11.01 -35.29
CA GLU A 1 -32.16 9.94 -34.35
C GLU A 1 -30.67 9.96 -34.02
N LYS A 2 -29.74 9.78 -34.97
CA LYS A 2 -28.29 9.76 -34.68
C LYS A 2 -27.75 11.07 -34.10
N GLU A 3 -28.15 12.22 -34.66
CA GLU A 3 -27.80 13.54 -34.08
C GLU A 3 -28.30 13.69 -32.64
N GLN A 4 -29.51 13.19 -32.33
CA GLN A 4 -30.09 13.25 -30.98
C GLN A 4 -29.32 12.39 -29.97
N ILE A 5 -28.75 11.26 -30.41
CA ILE A 5 -27.88 10.42 -29.57
C ILE A 5 -26.54 11.13 -29.32
N LEU A 6 -25.98 11.77 -30.35
CA LEU A 6 -24.71 12.48 -30.24
C LEU A 6 -24.81 13.77 -29.42
N SER A 7 -25.96 14.44 -29.48
CA SER A 7 -26.26 15.65 -28.70
C SER A 7 -26.71 15.36 -27.26
N SER A 8 -26.74 14.09 -26.83
CA SER A 8 -27.13 13.75 -25.46
C SER A 8 -26.09 14.23 -24.45
N ASP A 9 -26.56 14.73 -23.31
CA ASP A 9 -25.70 15.08 -22.15
C ASP A 9 -25.58 13.93 -21.13
N ASP A 10 -26.06 12.72 -21.47
CA ASP A 10 -25.81 11.51 -20.68
C ASP A 10 -24.37 11.00 -20.94
N TYR A 11 -23.52 11.18 -19.93
CA TYR A 11 -22.13 10.73 -19.89
C TYR A 11 -21.90 9.62 -18.85
N GLY A 12 -22.96 8.94 -18.41
CA GLY A 12 -22.87 7.90 -17.39
C GLY A 12 -22.79 8.47 -15.97
N LYS A 13 -22.96 7.59 -15.00
CA LYS A 13 -22.97 7.92 -13.56
C LYS A 13 -21.94 7.12 -12.76
N ASP A 14 -21.30 6.15 -13.42
CA ASP A 14 -20.36 5.19 -12.85
C ASP A 14 -19.51 4.55 -13.96
N LEU A 15 -18.44 3.84 -13.58
CA LEU A 15 -17.52 3.22 -14.54
C LEU A 15 -18.21 2.21 -15.48
N THR A 16 -19.23 1.49 -14.98
CA THR A 16 -19.96 0.50 -15.78
C THR A 16 -20.78 1.17 -16.88
N SER A 17 -21.50 2.24 -16.53
CA SER A 17 -22.34 2.98 -17.47
C SER A 17 -21.51 3.73 -18.51
N ILE A 18 -20.35 4.30 -18.14
CA ILE A 18 -19.47 5.00 -19.09
C ILE A 18 -18.81 4.03 -20.08
N VAL A 19 -18.33 2.87 -19.63
CA VAL A 19 -17.79 1.82 -20.54
C VAL A 19 -18.86 1.37 -21.54
N ARG A 20 -20.11 1.21 -21.09
CA ARG A 20 -21.23 0.89 -21.98
C ARG A 20 -21.49 2.01 -23.00
N LEU A 21 -21.42 3.27 -22.60
CA LEU A 21 -21.62 4.41 -23.50
C LEU A 21 -20.48 4.55 -24.53
N LEU A 22 -19.22 4.36 -24.11
CA LEU A 22 -18.06 4.31 -25.00
C LEU A 22 -18.17 3.17 -26.01
N SER A 23 -18.59 1.98 -25.58
CA SER A 23 -18.84 0.85 -26.49
C SER A 23 -19.90 1.17 -27.54
N LYS A 24 -21.03 1.80 -27.14
CA LYS A 24 -22.04 2.27 -28.09
C LYS A 24 -21.50 3.34 -29.05
N HIS A 25 -20.67 4.24 -28.55
CA HIS A 25 -20.05 5.28 -29.36
C HIS A 25 -19.06 4.69 -30.38
N LYS A 26 -18.29 3.67 -29.97
CA LYS A 26 -17.40 2.93 -30.86
C LYS A 26 -18.17 2.22 -31.98
N ALA A 27 -19.29 1.57 -31.66
CA ALA A 27 -20.14 0.95 -32.68
C ALA A 27 -20.68 1.98 -33.70
N PHE A 28 -20.95 3.21 -33.26
CA PHE A 28 -21.35 4.29 -34.15
C PHE A 28 -20.17 4.83 -35.00
N GLU A 29 -18.95 4.87 -34.46
CA GLU A 29 -17.72 5.18 -35.21
C GLU A 29 -17.54 4.21 -36.39
N ASP A 30 -17.71 2.91 -36.14
CA ASP A 30 -17.57 1.86 -37.15
C ASP A 30 -18.65 1.99 -38.23
N GLU A 31 -19.88 2.34 -37.85
CA GLU A 31 -20.97 2.63 -38.79
C GLU A 31 -20.65 3.85 -39.68
N MET A 32 -20.17 4.95 -39.09
CA MET A 32 -19.77 6.14 -39.84
C MET A 32 -18.61 5.84 -40.80
N SER A 33 -17.59 5.12 -40.34
CA SER A 33 -16.45 4.72 -41.17
C SER A 33 -16.90 3.87 -42.35
N GLY A 34 -17.85 2.94 -42.15
CA GLY A 34 -18.39 2.11 -43.23
C GLY A 34 -19.21 2.90 -44.27
N ARG A 35 -19.88 3.99 -43.85
CA ARG A 35 -20.68 4.84 -44.75
C ARG A 35 -19.89 5.93 -45.46
N SER A 36 -18.71 6.29 -44.95
CA SER A 36 -17.88 7.38 -45.48
C SER A 36 -17.54 7.21 -46.96
N GLY A 37 -17.19 6.00 -47.40
CA GLY A 37 -16.90 5.72 -48.82
C GLY A 37 -18.11 5.93 -49.75
N HIS A 38 -19.30 5.49 -49.33
CA HIS A 38 -20.53 5.72 -50.09
C HIS A 38 -20.91 7.19 -50.15
N PHE A 39 -20.72 7.93 -49.04
CA PHE A 39 -20.91 9.36 -49.01
C PHE A 39 -19.99 10.07 -50.01
N GLN A 40 -18.69 9.80 -49.98
CA GLN A 40 -17.72 10.39 -50.92
C GLN A 40 -18.04 10.07 -52.37
N GLN A 41 -18.45 8.83 -52.67
CA GLN A 41 -18.86 8.42 -54.01
C GLN A 41 -20.09 9.19 -54.50
N ALA A 42 -21.12 9.35 -53.65
CA ALA A 42 -22.33 10.10 -54.01
C ALA A 42 -22.07 11.58 -54.28
N ILE A 43 -21.15 12.21 -53.51
CA ILE A 43 -20.71 13.57 -53.78
C ILE A 43 -20.02 13.66 -55.13
N LYS A 44 -19.07 12.75 -55.41
CA LYS A 44 -18.33 12.71 -56.67
C LYS A 44 -19.27 12.56 -57.88
N GLU A 45 -20.21 11.62 -57.83
CA GLU A 45 -21.18 11.42 -58.92
C GLU A 45 -22.02 12.67 -59.17
N GLY A 46 -22.42 13.38 -58.10
CA GLY A 46 -23.12 14.65 -58.22
C GLY A 46 -22.27 15.76 -58.82
N GLU A 47 -21.00 15.86 -58.45
CA GLU A 47 -20.04 16.80 -59.02
C GLU A 47 -19.79 16.52 -60.52
N ASP A 48 -19.65 15.25 -60.90
CA ASP A 48 -19.50 14.82 -62.30
C ASP A 48 -20.74 15.23 -63.13
N MET A 49 -21.96 15.03 -62.62
CA MET A 49 -23.19 15.48 -63.29
C MET A 49 -23.24 17.01 -63.48
N ILE A 50 -22.74 17.79 -62.53
CA ILE A 50 -22.66 19.24 -62.64
C ILE A 50 -21.64 19.62 -63.73
N ALA A 51 -20.48 18.94 -63.78
CA ALA A 51 -19.44 19.19 -64.78
C ALA A 51 -19.93 18.89 -66.21
N GLU A 52 -20.83 17.91 -66.37
CA GLU A 52 -21.48 17.57 -67.64
C GLU A 52 -22.64 18.52 -68.03
N ASN A 53 -22.86 19.61 -67.28
CA ASN A 53 -23.96 20.58 -67.48
C ASN A 53 -25.35 19.94 -67.43
N HIS A 54 -25.57 19.01 -66.50
CA HIS A 54 -26.89 18.39 -66.29
C HIS A 54 -27.97 19.46 -66.04
N PHE A 55 -29.18 19.28 -66.58
CA PHE A 55 -30.28 20.27 -66.50
C PHE A 55 -30.68 20.65 -65.06
N GLY A 56 -30.41 19.75 -64.10
CA GLY A 56 -30.68 19.94 -62.68
C GLY A 56 -29.48 20.43 -61.85
N SER A 57 -28.40 20.91 -62.48
CA SER A 57 -27.12 21.22 -61.80
C SER A 57 -27.27 22.10 -60.56
N GLU A 58 -28.16 23.10 -60.57
CA GLU A 58 -28.37 23.97 -59.41
C GLU A 58 -28.88 23.20 -58.18
N LYS A 59 -29.91 22.37 -58.38
CA LYS A 59 -30.48 21.53 -57.32
C LYS A 59 -29.50 20.47 -56.83
N ILE A 60 -28.69 19.91 -57.74
CA ILE A 60 -27.64 18.94 -57.37
C ILE A 60 -26.60 19.62 -56.48
N ARG A 61 -26.18 20.85 -56.83
CA ARG A 61 -25.22 21.61 -56.04
C ARG A 61 -25.75 21.95 -54.64
N GLU A 62 -26.99 22.42 -54.55
CA GLU A 62 -27.67 22.65 -53.26
C GLU A 62 -27.68 21.37 -52.42
N ARG A 63 -28.05 20.23 -53.02
CA ARG A 63 -28.12 18.96 -52.32
C ARG A 63 -26.76 18.43 -51.86
N ILE A 64 -25.71 18.58 -52.67
CA ILE A 64 -24.33 18.25 -52.31
C ILE A 64 -23.91 19.07 -51.09
N SER A 65 -24.13 20.39 -51.14
CA SER A 65 -23.79 21.29 -50.04
C SER A 65 -24.53 20.91 -48.75
N ASP A 66 -25.83 20.63 -48.83
CA ASP A 66 -26.64 20.22 -47.68
C ASP A 66 -26.12 18.94 -47.01
N ILE A 67 -25.82 17.90 -47.79
CA ILE A 67 -25.37 16.61 -47.25
C ILE A 67 -23.93 16.74 -46.70
N GLN A 68 -23.06 17.51 -47.35
CA GLN A 68 -21.73 17.81 -46.82
C GLN A 68 -21.80 18.53 -45.48
N ASN A 69 -22.66 19.54 -45.37
CA ASN A 69 -22.88 20.27 -44.11
C ASN A 69 -23.43 19.36 -43.00
N GLN A 70 -24.38 18.48 -43.32
CA GLN A 70 -24.91 17.50 -42.37
C GLN A 70 -23.87 16.48 -41.92
N TRP A 71 -23.03 15.98 -42.85
CA TRP A 71 -21.94 15.07 -42.53
C TRP A 71 -20.90 15.72 -41.62
N ALA A 72 -20.48 16.95 -41.94
CA ALA A 72 -19.55 17.72 -41.13
C ALA A 72 -20.12 18.00 -39.72
N ASN A 73 -21.40 18.34 -39.61
CA ASN A 73 -22.07 18.52 -38.31
C ASN A 73 -22.09 17.20 -37.51
N LEU A 74 -22.36 16.08 -38.17
CA LEU A 74 -22.36 14.77 -37.53
C LEU A 74 -20.97 14.38 -36.99
N GLU A 75 -19.92 14.62 -37.78
CA GLU A 75 -18.53 14.40 -37.36
C GLU A 75 -18.16 15.29 -36.16
N GLN A 76 -18.56 16.57 -36.20
CA GLN A 76 -18.31 17.50 -35.09
C GLN A 76 -19.01 17.03 -33.80
N LEU A 77 -20.30 16.70 -33.86
CA LEU A 77 -21.06 16.18 -32.71
C LEU A 77 -20.46 14.87 -32.19
N PHE A 78 -20.02 14.00 -33.10
CA PHE A 78 -19.35 12.75 -32.76
C PHE A 78 -18.06 13.02 -31.97
N SER A 79 -17.15 13.85 -32.49
CA SER A 79 -15.89 14.17 -31.83
C SER A 79 -16.07 14.83 -30.46
N ILE A 80 -17.04 15.76 -30.33
CA ILE A 80 -17.35 16.41 -29.05
C ILE A 80 -17.83 15.36 -28.05
N ARG A 81 -18.77 14.49 -28.45
CA ARG A 81 -19.29 13.44 -27.57
C ARG A 81 -18.20 12.45 -27.18
N LYS A 82 -17.34 12.04 -28.11
CA LYS A 82 -16.21 11.14 -27.85
C LYS A 82 -15.34 11.69 -26.73
N LYS A 83 -14.89 12.94 -26.89
CA LYS A 83 -14.06 13.64 -25.92
C LYS A 83 -14.73 13.68 -24.55
N ARG A 84 -15.99 14.10 -24.47
CA ARG A 84 -16.72 14.16 -23.18
C ARG A 84 -16.87 12.79 -22.51
N LEU A 85 -17.11 11.72 -23.28
CA LEU A 85 -17.19 10.37 -22.75
C LEU A 85 -15.82 9.86 -22.25
N GLU A 86 -14.74 10.16 -22.96
CA GLU A 86 -13.38 9.83 -22.54
C GLU A 86 -12.99 10.58 -21.25
N GLU A 87 -13.30 11.87 -21.18
CA GLU A 87 -13.07 12.71 -19.99
C GLU A 87 -13.86 12.19 -18.77
N ALA A 88 -15.15 11.89 -18.94
CA ALA A 88 -15.98 11.28 -17.89
C ALA A 88 -15.46 9.91 -17.46
N SER A 89 -14.93 9.12 -18.41
CA SER A 89 -14.34 7.81 -18.10
C SER A 89 -13.11 7.94 -17.22
N LEU A 90 -12.23 8.92 -17.48
CA LEU A 90 -11.05 9.17 -16.66
C LEU A 90 -11.44 9.59 -15.24
N LEU A 91 -12.44 10.46 -15.10
CA LEU A 91 -12.93 10.90 -13.79
C LEU A 91 -13.53 9.73 -12.98
N HIS A 92 -14.35 8.89 -13.61
CA HIS A 92 -14.91 7.72 -12.94
C HIS A 92 -13.87 6.66 -12.58
N GLN A 93 -12.82 6.49 -13.41
CA GLN A 93 -11.70 5.62 -13.06
C GLN A 93 -10.95 6.14 -11.84
N PHE A 94 -10.63 7.43 -11.82
CA PHE A 94 -9.99 8.07 -10.67
C PHE A 94 -10.82 7.89 -9.39
N GLN A 95 -12.14 8.10 -9.47
CA GLN A 95 -13.04 7.91 -8.32
C GLN A 95 -13.06 6.47 -7.82
N ALA A 96 -13.16 5.49 -8.72
CA ALA A 96 -13.16 4.08 -8.37
C ALA A 96 -11.83 3.66 -7.70
N ASP A 97 -10.70 4.05 -8.28
CA ASP A 97 -9.38 3.73 -7.73
C ASP A 97 -9.15 4.42 -6.37
N ALA A 98 -9.64 5.65 -6.20
CA ALA A 98 -9.61 6.35 -4.92
C ALA A 98 -10.52 5.71 -3.85
N ASP A 99 -11.64 5.10 -4.24
CA ASP A 99 -12.51 4.33 -3.34
C ASP A 99 -11.84 3.02 -2.92
N ASP A 100 -11.17 2.33 -3.85
CA ASP A 100 -10.42 1.10 -3.57
C ASP A 100 -9.25 1.36 -2.60
N ILE A 101 -8.50 2.45 -2.81
CA ILE A 101 -7.42 2.86 -1.88
C ILE A 101 -7.99 3.18 -0.50
N ASP A 102 -9.13 3.88 -0.42
CA ASP A 102 -9.75 4.22 0.86
C ASP A 102 -10.25 2.99 1.62
N ALA A 103 -10.89 2.05 0.90
CA ALA A 103 -11.31 0.78 1.48
C ALA A 103 -10.11 -0.01 2.04
N TRP A 104 -9.04 -0.12 1.25
CA TRP A 104 -7.80 -0.75 1.70
C TRP A 104 -7.19 -0.04 2.92
N MET A 105 -7.13 1.30 2.91
CA MET A 105 -6.61 2.07 4.04
C MET A 105 -7.39 1.80 5.33
N LEU A 106 -8.72 1.73 5.26
CA LEU A 106 -9.56 1.41 6.43
C LEU A 106 -9.25 0.03 7.01
N ASP A 107 -8.96 -0.96 6.16
CA ASP A 107 -8.61 -2.29 6.62
C ASP A 107 -7.20 -2.37 7.21
N ILE A 108 -6.22 -1.72 6.56
CA ILE A 108 -4.87 -1.63 7.10
C ILE A 108 -4.83 -0.86 8.42
N LEU A 109 -5.57 0.24 8.55
CA LEU A 109 -5.66 1.01 9.78
C LEU A 109 -6.06 0.14 10.98
N LYS A 110 -7.00 -0.80 10.79
CA LYS A 110 -7.40 -1.74 11.85
C LYS A 110 -6.24 -2.63 12.30
N ILE A 111 -5.39 -3.05 11.37
CA ILE A 111 -4.24 -3.92 11.64
C ILE A 111 -3.14 -3.14 12.37
N VAL A 112 -2.74 -1.98 11.83
CA VAL A 112 -1.62 -1.20 12.37
C VAL A 112 -1.96 -0.47 13.67
N SER A 113 -3.24 -0.22 13.94
CA SER A 113 -3.73 0.37 15.20
C SER A 113 -3.96 -0.66 16.30
N SER A 114 -3.72 -1.96 16.04
CA SER A 114 -3.84 -2.97 17.09
C SER A 114 -2.84 -2.68 18.21
N ASN A 115 -3.27 -2.85 19.46
CA ASN A 115 -2.40 -2.80 20.65
C ASN A 115 -1.90 -4.19 21.07
N ASP A 116 -2.29 -5.25 20.36
CA ASP A 116 -1.81 -6.61 20.65
C ASP A 116 -0.34 -6.73 20.26
N VAL A 117 0.50 -6.97 21.26
CA VAL A 117 1.94 -7.17 21.14
C VAL A 117 2.38 -8.59 21.49
N GLY A 118 1.44 -9.50 21.75
CA GLY A 118 1.75 -10.85 22.23
C GLY A 118 1.92 -10.95 23.75
N HIS A 119 1.96 -12.18 24.25
CA HIS A 119 1.98 -12.50 25.69
C HIS A 119 3.16 -13.39 26.09
N ASP A 120 4.01 -13.76 25.13
CA ASP A 120 5.26 -14.50 25.32
C ASP A 120 6.20 -14.24 24.12
N GLU A 121 7.43 -14.76 24.17
CA GLU A 121 8.41 -14.59 23.09
C GLU A 121 7.89 -15.13 21.74
N TYR A 122 7.26 -16.30 21.75
CA TYR A 122 6.82 -16.99 20.54
C TYR A 122 5.69 -16.25 19.80
N SER A 123 4.65 -15.85 20.53
CA SER A 123 3.51 -15.09 20.02
C SER A 123 3.95 -13.71 19.52
N THR A 124 4.82 -13.03 20.28
CA THR A 124 5.39 -11.73 19.88
C THR A 124 6.23 -11.87 18.61
N GLN A 125 7.10 -12.89 18.54
CA GLN A 125 7.93 -13.14 17.35
C GLN A 125 7.07 -13.44 16.11
N SER A 126 5.95 -14.14 16.29
CA SER A 126 4.97 -14.40 15.23
C SER A 126 4.29 -13.12 14.75
N LEU A 127 3.91 -12.23 15.68
CA LEU A 127 3.34 -10.91 15.36
C LEU A 127 4.34 -10.01 14.65
N VAL A 128 5.62 -9.99 15.07
CA VAL A 128 6.70 -9.27 14.37
C VAL A 128 6.82 -9.71 12.92
N LYS A 129 6.76 -11.03 12.66
CA LYS A 129 6.82 -11.57 11.30
C LYS A 129 5.61 -11.11 10.47
N LYS A 130 4.39 -11.26 10.98
CA LYS A 130 3.17 -10.79 10.30
C LYS A 130 3.20 -9.29 10.02
N HIS A 131 3.67 -8.50 11.00
CA HIS A 131 3.77 -7.04 10.85
C HIS A 131 4.78 -6.62 9.79
N LYS A 132 5.84 -7.41 9.58
CA LYS A 132 6.79 -7.19 8.49
C LYS A 132 6.08 -7.30 7.14
N ASP A 133 5.28 -8.34 6.93
CA ASP A 133 4.53 -8.55 5.68
C ASP A 133 3.54 -7.39 5.43
N VAL A 134 2.84 -6.95 6.47
CA VAL A 134 1.94 -5.77 6.42
C VAL A 134 2.70 -4.50 6.05
N ALA A 135 3.88 -4.27 6.63
CA ALA A 135 4.68 -3.09 6.32
C ALA A 135 5.19 -3.08 4.86
N GLU A 136 5.52 -4.25 4.31
CA GLU A 136 5.89 -4.40 2.89
C GLU A 136 4.70 -4.12 1.97
N GLU A 137 3.50 -4.59 2.33
CA GLU A 137 2.27 -4.27 1.61
C GLU A 137 1.99 -2.76 1.60
N ILE A 138 2.06 -2.11 2.76
CA ILE A 138 1.86 -0.65 2.90
C ILE A 138 2.85 0.12 2.02
N ALA A 139 4.13 -0.30 2.01
CA ALA A 139 5.14 0.33 1.17
C ALA A 139 4.82 0.17 -0.34
N SER A 140 4.29 -0.97 -0.77
CA SER A 140 3.91 -1.22 -2.17
C SER A 140 2.79 -0.29 -2.66
N TYR A 141 1.86 0.07 -1.77
CA TYR A 141 0.73 0.96 -2.09
C TYR A 141 1.14 2.39 -2.43
N ARG A 142 2.36 2.83 -2.08
CA ARG A 142 2.89 4.13 -2.51
C ARG A 142 2.82 4.29 -4.03
N SER A 143 3.18 3.26 -4.78
CA SER A 143 3.13 3.26 -6.24
C SER A 143 1.71 3.37 -6.80
N ILE A 144 0.73 2.81 -6.10
CA ILE A 144 -0.69 2.87 -6.47
C ILE A 144 -1.20 4.29 -6.23
N ILE A 145 -0.85 4.92 -5.10
CA ILE A 145 -1.21 6.31 -4.81
C ILE A 145 -0.51 7.26 -5.79
N ASP A 146 0.73 6.99 -6.20
CA ASP A 146 1.41 7.77 -7.24
C ASP A 146 0.68 7.67 -8.59
N SER A 147 0.23 6.47 -8.96
CA SER A 147 -0.62 6.26 -10.15
C SER A 147 -1.91 7.07 -10.07
N LEU A 148 -2.57 7.13 -8.90
CA LEU A 148 -3.76 7.96 -8.68
C LEU A 148 -3.48 9.45 -8.90
N HIS A 149 -2.30 9.95 -8.49
CA HIS A 149 -1.89 11.33 -8.77
C HIS A 149 -1.70 11.57 -10.27
N GLU A 150 -1.11 10.64 -11.00
CA GLU A 150 -0.97 10.74 -12.46
C GLU A 150 -2.34 10.70 -13.17
N GLN A 151 -3.28 9.89 -12.69
CA GLN A 151 -4.66 9.90 -13.18
C GLN A 151 -5.31 11.27 -12.98
N ALA A 152 -5.16 11.87 -11.80
CA ALA A 152 -5.70 13.20 -11.53
C ALA A 152 -5.09 14.28 -12.42
N LYS A 153 -3.79 14.21 -12.73
CA LYS A 153 -3.12 15.12 -13.68
C LYS A 153 -3.59 14.94 -15.13
N ALA A 154 -4.00 13.73 -15.48
CA ALA A 154 -4.53 13.41 -16.81
C ALA A 154 -5.99 13.86 -17.01
N LEU A 155 -6.69 14.25 -15.93
CA LEU A 155 -8.04 14.81 -16.03
C LEU A 155 -8.03 16.17 -16.73
N PRO A 156 -9.15 16.56 -17.37
CA PRO A 156 -9.38 17.95 -17.77
C PRO A 156 -9.13 18.92 -16.60
N GLN A 157 -8.56 20.08 -16.91
CA GLN A 157 -8.15 21.07 -15.91
C GLN A 157 -9.28 21.43 -14.93
N GLU A 158 -10.52 21.56 -15.42
CA GLU A 158 -11.71 21.84 -14.61
C GLU A 158 -11.97 20.78 -13.52
N TYR A 159 -11.70 19.51 -13.80
CA TYR A 159 -11.83 18.43 -12.82
C TYR A 159 -10.58 18.29 -11.97
N ALA A 160 -9.39 18.41 -12.55
CA ALA A 160 -8.12 18.32 -11.83
C ALA A 160 -7.98 19.41 -10.76
N GLU A 161 -8.47 20.62 -11.05
CA GLU A 161 -8.47 21.76 -10.12
C GLU A 161 -9.71 21.81 -9.22
N SER A 162 -10.64 20.86 -9.37
CA SER A 162 -11.82 20.80 -8.51
C SER A 162 -11.43 20.50 -7.07
N VAL A 163 -12.17 21.10 -6.13
CA VAL A 163 -11.98 20.87 -4.69
C VAL A 163 -12.16 19.40 -4.34
N ASP A 164 -13.08 18.70 -5.02
CA ASP A 164 -13.36 17.29 -4.76
C ASP A 164 -12.15 16.40 -5.07
N VAL A 165 -11.53 16.56 -6.24
CA VAL A 165 -10.33 15.79 -6.63
C VAL A 165 -9.14 16.13 -5.74
N GLN A 166 -8.89 17.43 -5.53
CA GLN A 166 -7.75 17.88 -4.70
C GLN A 166 -7.88 17.44 -3.24
N SER A 167 -9.06 17.62 -2.65
CA SER A 167 -9.33 17.21 -1.27
C SER A 167 -9.27 15.69 -1.11
N ARG A 168 -9.67 14.93 -2.13
CA ARG A 168 -9.59 13.47 -2.09
C ARG A 168 -8.14 13.00 -2.09
N LEU A 169 -7.30 13.54 -2.98
CA LEU A 169 -5.86 13.24 -3.01
C LEU A 169 -5.17 13.63 -1.69
N SER A 170 -5.44 14.83 -1.17
CA SER A 170 -4.83 15.27 0.07
C SER A 170 -5.24 14.40 1.26
N GLY A 171 -6.51 13.98 1.32
CA GLY A 171 -7.00 13.08 2.37
C GLY A 171 -6.37 11.69 2.31
N ILE A 172 -6.17 11.14 1.11
CA ILE A 172 -5.44 9.88 0.91
C ILE A 172 -3.99 10.03 1.36
N GLU A 173 -3.30 11.10 0.97
CA GLU A 173 -1.92 11.36 1.39
C GLU A 173 -1.77 11.49 2.92
N GLU A 174 -2.70 12.20 3.57
CA GLU A 174 -2.68 12.37 5.03
C GLU A 174 -2.90 11.04 5.74
N ARG A 175 -3.91 10.26 5.32
CA ARG A 175 -4.16 8.92 5.87
C ARG A 175 -3.00 7.96 5.61
N TYR A 176 -2.36 8.01 4.44
CA TYR A 176 -1.18 7.19 4.16
C TYR A 176 -0.03 7.50 5.11
N LYS A 177 0.22 8.78 5.40
CA LYS A 177 1.23 9.20 6.38
C LYS A 177 0.89 8.74 7.79
N GLU A 178 -0.37 8.83 8.20
CA GLU A 178 -0.84 8.32 9.48
C GLU A 178 -0.62 6.80 9.59
N VAL A 179 -1.03 6.04 8.56
CA VAL A 179 -0.79 4.60 8.48
C VAL A 179 0.70 4.27 8.57
N ALA A 180 1.55 4.99 7.85
CA ALA A 180 3.00 4.79 7.88
C ALA A 180 3.58 5.02 9.28
N GLU A 181 3.11 6.06 9.99
CA GLU A 181 3.56 6.36 11.35
C GLU A 181 3.06 5.32 12.36
N LEU A 182 1.79 4.94 12.30
CA LEU A 182 1.23 3.85 13.13
C LEU A 182 1.96 2.52 12.88
N THR A 183 2.31 2.23 11.62
CA THR A 183 3.10 1.04 11.26
C THR A 183 4.48 1.06 11.91
N ARG A 184 5.12 2.23 11.96
CA ARG A 184 6.41 2.44 12.62
C ARG A 184 6.29 2.27 14.14
N LEU A 185 5.29 2.89 14.76
CA LEU A 185 5.03 2.80 16.20
C LEU A 185 4.73 1.37 16.64
N ARG A 186 3.85 0.67 15.91
CA ARG A 186 3.53 -0.74 16.19
C ARG A 186 4.76 -1.65 16.03
N LYS A 187 5.59 -1.41 15.01
CA LYS A 187 6.85 -2.14 14.84
C LYS A 187 7.75 -1.97 16.06
N GLN A 188 7.92 -0.74 16.54
CA GLN A 188 8.72 -0.43 17.72
C GLN A 188 8.17 -1.15 18.96
N ALA A 189 6.86 -1.06 19.21
CA ALA A 189 6.22 -1.73 20.34
C ALA A 189 6.40 -3.26 20.31
N LEU A 190 6.25 -3.89 19.13
CA LEU A 190 6.48 -5.32 18.97
C LEU A 190 7.95 -5.72 19.20
N GLN A 191 8.89 -4.89 18.73
CA GLN A 191 10.33 -5.12 18.92
C GLN A 191 10.74 -4.96 20.39
N ASP A 192 10.21 -3.94 21.07
CA ASP A 192 10.45 -3.69 22.47
C ASP A 192 9.89 -4.81 23.35
N THR A 193 8.65 -5.26 23.10
CA THR A 193 8.06 -6.42 23.78
C THR A 193 8.87 -7.71 23.54
N LEU A 194 9.36 -7.93 22.31
CA LEU A 194 10.20 -9.10 22.02
C LEU A 194 11.53 -9.04 22.78
N ALA A 195 12.15 -7.86 22.83
CA ALA A 195 13.39 -7.64 23.57
C ALA A 195 13.16 -7.82 25.08
N LEU A 196 12.00 -7.42 25.61
CA LEU A 196 11.61 -7.65 27.00
C LEU A 196 11.61 -9.15 27.33
N TYR A 197 10.89 -9.97 26.56
CA TYR A 197 10.82 -11.42 26.82
C TYR A 197 12.19 -12.08 26.71
N LYS A 198 13.00 -11.70 25.72
CA LYS A 198 14.39 -12.18 25.59
C LYS A 198 15.25 -11.79 26.79
N MET A 199 15.10 -10.55 27.27
CA MET A 199 15.83 -10.07 28.45
C MET A 199 15.50 -10.92 29.69
N PHE A 200 14.22 -11.16 29.95
CA PHE A 200 13.79 -11.97 31.10
C PHE A 200 14.25 -13.42 30.97
N SER A 201 14.03 -14.06 29.82
CA SER A 201 14.47 -15.44 29.62
C SER A 201 15.99 -15.59 29.75
N GLU A 202 16.75 -14.61 29.26
CA GLU A 202 18.21 -14.60 29.38
C GLU A 202 18.63 -14.38 30.84
N ALA A 203 17.97 -13.47 31.56
CA ALA A 203 18.22 -13.24 32.98
C ALA A 203 17.92 -14.48 33.84
N ASP A 204 16.77 -15.13 33.64
CA ASP A 204 16.40 -16.36 34.34
C ASP A 204 17.41 -17.49 34.09
N ALA A 205 17.89 -17.61 32.85
CA ALA A 205 18.92 -18.59 32.51
C ALA A 205 20.29 -18.25 33.13
N CYS A 206 20.61 -16.96 33.30
CA CYS A 206 21.79 -16.54 34.06
C CYS A 206 21.64 -16.90 35.54
N GLU A 207 20.51 -16.57 36.15
CA GLU A 207 20.24 -16.84 37.56
C GLU A 207 20.28 -18.33 37.86
N LEU A 208 19.62 -19.17 37.06
CA LEU A 208 19.64 -20.62 37.23
C LEU A 208 21.07 -21.17 37.20
N TRP A 209 21.91 -20.70 36.26
CA TRP A 209 23.31 -21.12 36.21
C TRP A 209 24.09 -20.67 37.46
N ILE A 210 23.85 -19.45 37.96
CA ILE A 210 24.49 -18.97 39.19
C ILE A 210 24.05 -19.83 40.39
N ASP A 211 22.75 -20.10 40.53
CA ASP A 211 22.18 -20.95 41.59
C ASP A 211 22.83 -22.34 41.58
N GLU A 212 22.95 -22.97 40.40
CA GLU A 212 23.61 -24.27 40.23
C GLU A 212 25.08 -24.24 40.66
N LYS A 213 25.83 -23.19 40.31
CA LYS A 213 27.24 -23.05 40.68
C LYS A 213 27.43 -22.74 42.16
N GLU A 214 26.60 -21.88 42.75
CA GLU A 214 26.59 -21.63 44.20
C GLU A 214 26.29 -22.90 44.97
N GLN A 215 25.29 -23.68 44.56
CA GLN A 215 24.96 -24.95 45.20
C GLN A 215 26.11 -25.95 45.07
N TRP A 216 26.76 -26.02 43.90
CA TRP A 216 27.94 -26.86 43.72
C TRP A 216 29.09 -26.46 44.65
N LEU A 217 29.41 -25.16 44.73
CA LEU A 217 30.47 -24.63 45.59
C LEU A 217 30.18 -24.85 47.08
N ASN A 218 28.94 -24.62 47.52
CA ASN A 218 28.53 -24.77 48.92
C ASN A 218 28.54 -26.24 49.39
N ASN A 219 28.27 -27.18 48.49
CA ASN A 219 28.23 -28.61 48.81
C ASN A 219 29.54 -29.34 48.49
N MET A 220 30.57 -28.62 48.01
CA MET A 220 31.84 -29.22 47.66
C MET A 220 32.66 -29.53 48.92
N GLU A 221 32.98 -30.81 49.12
CA GLU A 221 33.94 -31.26 50.12
C GLU A 221 35.31 -31.49 49.47
N ILE A 222 36.38 -31.12 50.17
CA ILE A 222 37.75 -31.36 49.70
C ILE A 222 38.11 -32.84 49.93
N PRO A 223 38.33 -33.65 48.88
CA PRO A 223 38.65 -35.06 49.03
C PRO A 223 40.08 -35.26 49.53
N GLU A 224 40.32 -36.38 50.22
CA GLU A 224 41.65 -36.77 50.67
C GLU A 224 42.47 -37.49 49.58
N LYS A 225 41.82 -38.03 48.55
CA LYS A 225 42.47 -38.77 47.46
C LYS A 225 42.91 -37.83 46.35
N LEU A 226 44.12 -38.06 45.85
CA LEU A 226 44.70 -37.26 44.77
C LEU A 226 43.87 -37.34 43.49
N GLU A 227 43.37 -38.51 43.14
CA GLU A 227 42.58 -38.70 41.92
C GLU A 227 41.28 -37.89 41.97
N ASP A 228 40.62 -37.85 43.13
CA ASP A 228 39.38 -37.07 43.33
C ASP A 228 39.66 -35.56 43.37
N LEU A 229 40.83 -35.15 43.86
CA LEU A 229 41.30 -33.75 43.83
C LEU A 229 41.57 -33.27 42.40
N GLU A 230 42.21 -34.09 41.56
CA GLU A 230 42.45 -33.78 40.14
C GLU A 230 41.14 -33.56 39.37
N VAL A 231 40.09 -34.35 39.68
CA VAL A 231 38.76 -34.16 39.10
C VAL A 231 38.16 -32.82 39.49
N ILE A 232 38.26 -32.42 40.76
CA ILE A 232 37.78 -31.11 41.22
C ILE A 232 38.57 -29.98 40.56
N GLN A 233 39.90 -30.12 40.48
CA GLN A 233 40.75 -29.13 39.82
C GLN A 233 40.33 -28.90 38.37
N HIS A 234 40.13 -29.96 37.58
CA HIS A 234 39.68 -29.84 36.20
C HIS A 234 38.30 -29.15 36.09
N ARG A 235 37.39 -29.39 37.05
CA ARG A 235 36.09 -28.70 37.09
C ARG A 235 36.21 -27.20 37.40
N PHE A 236 37.19 -26.79 38.20
CA PHE A 236 37.49 -25.37 38.41
C PHE A 236 38.13 -24.73 37.19
N GLU A 237 39.02 -25.45 36.51
CA GLU A 237 39.64 -24.97 35.26
C GLU A 237 38.57 -24.75 34.15
N SER A 238 37.52 -25.59 34.10
CA SER A 238 36.39 -25.38 33.19
C SER A 238 35.43 -24.27 33.63
N LEU A 239 35.46 -23.86 34.91
CA LEU A 239 34.56 -22.83 35.43
C LEU A 239 34.91 -21.44 34.90
N GLU A 240 36.20 -21.12 34.73
CA GLU A 240 36.64 -19.81 34.23
C GLU A 240 36.08 -19.48 32.82
N PRO A 241 36.18 -20.35 31.80
CA PRO A 241 35.58 -20.07 30.50
C PRO A 241 34.04 -20.01 30.56
N GLU A 242 33.40 -20.82 31.41
CA GLU A 242 31.94 -20.73 31.64
C GLU A 242 31.55 -19.37 32.25
N MET A 243 32.28 -18.88 33.26
CA MET A 243 32.07 -17.57 33.88
C MET A 243 32.22 -16.44 32.86
N ASN A 244 33.24 -16.50 31.99
CA ASN A 244 33.44 -15.50 30.94
C ASN A 244 32.29 -15.48 29.91
N SER A 245 31.79 -16.67 29.53
CA SER A 245 30.60 -16.79 28.69
C SER A 245 29.37 -16.18 29.38
N GLN A 246 29.18 -16.49 30.67
CA GLN A 246 28.04 -15.99 31.44
C GLN A 246 28.09 -14.48 31.66
N ALA A 247 29.27 -13.91 31.93
CA ALA A 247 29.46 -12.47 32.03
C ALA A 247 29.07 -11.74 30.74
N SER A 248 29.34 -12.35 29.58
CA SER A 248 28.92 -11.81 28.28
C SER A 248 27.38 -11.80 28.15
N ARG A 249 26.70 -12.86 28.61
CA ARG A 249 25.23 -12.94 28.61
C ARG A 249 24.59 -11.91 29.55
N VAL A 250 25.14 -11.74 30.75
CA VAL A 250 24.73 -10.69 31.70
C VAL A 250 24.93 -9.30 31.10
N ALA A 251 26.01 -9.07 30.34
CA ALA A 251 26.20 -7.81 29.63
C ALA A 251 25.12 -7.55 28.58
N VAL A 252 24.66 -8.58 27.86
CA VAL A 252 23.53 -8.50 26.91
C VAL A 252 22.23 -8.15 27.63
N VAL A 253 21.90 -8.82 28.74
CA VAL A 253 20.74 -8.48 29.59
C VAL A 253 20.77 -7.00 29.98
N ASN A 254 21.90 -6.53 30.49
CA ASN A 254 22.11 -5.13 30.89
C ASN A 254 22.00 -4.14 29.73
N GLN A 255 22.44 -4.53 28.53
CA GLN A 255 22.31 -3.70 27.33
C GLN A 255 20.83 -3.57 26.94
N ILE A 256 20.11 -4.68 26.87
CA ILE A 256 18.68 -4.69 26.51
C ILE A 256 17.87 -3.91 27.55
N ALA A 257 18.10 -4.13 28.85
CA ALA A 257 17.44 -3.41 29.92
C ALA A 257 17.62 -1.89 29.79
N ARG A 258 18.86 -1.42 29.57
CA ARG A 258 19.15 0.01 29.36
C ARG A 258 18.45 0.59 28.14
N GLN A 259 18.39 -0.17 27.04
CA GLN A 259 17.71 0.28 25.82
C GLN A 259 16.20 0.40 26.04
N LEU A 260 15.56 -0.59 26.68
CA LEU A 260 14.13 -0.57 26.99
C LEU A 260 13.79 0.58 27.95
N ILE A 261 14.60 0.80 28.97
CA ILE A 261 14.45 1.92 29.92
C ILE A 261 14.58 3.26 29.18
N HIS A 262 15.62 3.42 28.35
CA HIS A 262 15.84 4.64 27.57
C HIS A 262 14.67 4.96 26.63
N ASN A 263 14.06 3.94 26.04
CA ASN A 263 12.90 4.06 25.17
C ASN A 263 11.58 4.31 25.94
N GLY A 264 11.61 4.33 27.27
CA GLY A 264 10.41 4.56 28.09
C GLY A 264 9.45 3.37 28.12
N HIS A 265 9.97 2.15 28.13
CA HIS A 265 9.16 0.92 28.15
C HIS A 265 8.16 0.93 29.33
N PRO A 266 6.88 0.55 29.15
CA PRO A 266 5.89 0.56 30.23
C PRO A 266 6.30 -0.21 31.49
N ASN A 267 7.04 -1.31 31.31
CA ASN A 267 7.55 -2.17 32.39
C ASN A 267 8.92 -1.72 32.95
N GLU A 268 9.32 -0.45 32.83
CA GLU A 268 10.63 0.07 33.27
C GLU A 268 11.03 -0.38 34.68
N LYS A 269 10.09 -0.34 35.63
CA LYS A 269 10.32 -0.73 37.03
C LYS A 269 10.68 -2.20 37.18
N GLU A 270 10.02 -3.08 36.42
CA GLU A 270 10.22 -4.52 36.47
C GLU A 270 11.53 -4.89 35.78
N ILE A 271 11.80 -4.29 34.61
CA ILE A 271 13.09 -4.40 33.90
C ILE A 271 14.24 -4.05 34.84
N LYS A 272 14.14 -2.90 35.51
CA LYS A 272 15.19 -2.44 36.43
C LYS A 272 15.34 -3.36 37.64
N ALA A 273 14.24 -3.82 38.23
CA ALA A 273 14.29 -4.74 39.37
C ALA A 273 15.01 -6.06 39.00
N GLN A 274 14.70 -6.63 37.84
CA GLN A 274 15.36 -7.85 37.37
C GLN A 274 16.83 -7.61 37.02
N GLN A 275 17.13 -6.47 36.40
CA GLN A 275 18.51 -6.05 36.12
C GLN A 275 19.34 -5.91 37.40
N ASP A 276 18.81 -5.19 38.40
CA ASP A 276 19.49 -4.95 39.67
C ASP A 276 19.67 -6.27 40.44
N LYS A 277 18.66 -7.14 40.44
CA LYS A 277 18.74 -8.49 41.03
C LYS A 277 19.89 -9.28 40.43
N LEU A 278 19.93 -9.44 39.10
CA LEU A 278 20.96 -10.21 38.42
C LEU A 278 22.37 -9.64 38.65
N ASN A 279 22.53 -8.31 38.69
CA ASN A 279 23.83 -7.66 38.92
C ASN A 279 24.34 -7.77 40.37
N THR A 280 23.49 -8.17 41.31
CA THR A 280 23.87 -8.37 42.72
C THR A 280 24.12 -9.82 43.11
N ARG A 281 23.88 -10.76 42.18
CA ARG A 281 24.24 -12.18 42.30
C ARG A 281 25.72 -12.36 41.95
#